data_AF-A0A821LDX1-F1
#
_entry.id   AF-A0A821LDX1-F1
#
_cell.length_a   1.000
_cell.length_b   1.000
_cell.length_c   1.000
_cell.angle_alpha   90.00
_cell.angle_beta   90.00
_cell.angle_gamma   90.00
#
_symmetry.space_group_name_H-M   'P 1'
#
loop_
_entity.id
_entity.type
_entity.pdbx_description
1 polymer ?
#
loop_
_entity_poly.entity_id
_entity_poly.type
_entity_poly.pdbx_seq_one_letter_code
_entity_poly.pdbx_strand_id
1 'polypeptide(L)'
;MLLIYIGFILSYFSIWTINSVRAVSSRVVNTNRIIDFETIGGIPSDSSLDTCWANSHLLNQTFALMQNGDILVITFNKTFWLMGGIYARGLSYVTIQIDGILKFSDDQTVWPRDPKTQQVHECFFFEQLDHVTFTSSLPAGSKGVIDGSGEHWWGLVEYLLIGENRPRLLSIYNSTNLLVENILLKNSPYWTFLANDIANLEIRYTDVDA
;
A
#
# COMPACT_ATOMS: atom_id res chain seq x y z
N MET A 1 68.34 39.40 -49.74
CA MET A 1 67.68 40.26 -48.75
C MET A 1 67.82 39.57 -47.40
N LEU A 2 68.49 40.23 -46.45
CA LEU A 2 68.81 39.77 -45.10
C LEU A 2 67.53 39.54 -44.28
N LEU A 3 67.49 38.51 -43.43
CA LEU A 3 66.97 38.61 -42.05
C LEU A 3 67.30 37.37 -41.23
N ILE A 4 67.67 37.62 -39.99
CA ILE A 4 68.17 36.72 -38.96
C ILE A 4 67.03 36.47 -37.93
N TYR A 5 67.21 35.44 -37.09
CA TYR A 5 66.79 35.29 -35.67
C TYR A 5 65.73 34.22 -35.30
N ILE A 6 66.23 33.20 -34.59
CA ILE A 6 65.86 32.68 -33.24
C ILE A 6 64.48 32.04 -32.97
N GLY A 7 64.56 30.80 -32.46
CA GLY A 7 64.01 30.43 -31.14
C GLY A 7 62.78 29.52 -31.14
N PHE A 8 62.88 28.36 -30.49
CA PHE A 8 62.39 28.11 -29.11
C PHE A 8 62.32 26.60 -28.82
N ILE A 9 62.92 26.22 -27.69
CA ILE A 9 62.74 24.91 -27.05
C ILE A 9 61.44 24.98 -26.24
N LEU A 10 60.53 24.02 -26.42
CA LEU A 10 59.46 23.75 -25.46
C LEU A 10 59.33 22.25 -25.23
N SER A 11 59.82 21.84 -24.06
CA SER A 11 59.59 20.54 -23.45
C SER A 11 58.16 20.46 -22.91
N TYR A 12 57.38 19.48 -23.37
CA TYR A 12 56.12 19.10 -22.73
C TYR A 12 56.34 17.85 -21.87
N PHE A 13 56.46 18.05 -20.55
CA PHE A 13 56.24 16.99 -19.56
C PHE A 13 54.75 16.99 -19.20
N SER A 14 54.05 15.91 -19.53
CA SER A 14 52.69 15.67 -19.04
C SER A 14 52.75 14.86 -17.73
N ILE A 15 52.46 15.53 -16.62
CA ILE A 15 52.26 14.91 -15.31
C ILE A 15 50.81 14.41 -15.26
N TRP A 16 50.62 13.10 -15.19
CA TRP A 16 49.33 12.49 -14.84
C TRP A 16 49.28 12.27 -13.33
N THR A 17 48.57 13.14 -12.63
CA THR A 17 48.22 12.94 -11.21
C THR A 17 47.00 12.02 -11.14
N ILE A 18 47.20 10.77 -10.72
CA ILE A 18 46.09 9.86 -10.41
C ILE A 18 45.57 10.21 -9.02
N ASN A 19 44.49 10.98 -8.95
CA ASN A 19 43.71 11.11 -7.72
C ASN A 19 42.77 9.90 -7.62
N SER A 20 43.15 8.89 -6.84
CA SER A 20 42.23 7.82 -6.45
C SER A 20 41.25 8.37 -5.41
N VAL A 21 40.05 8.74 -5.84
CA VAL A 21 38.94 8.99 -4.92
C VAL A 21 38.50 7.62 -4.38
N ARG A 22 38.78 7.35 -3.10
CA ARG A 22 38.15 6.22 -2.40
C ARG A 22 36.65 6.51 -2.33
N ALA A 23 35.85 5.70 -3.01
CA ALA A 23 34.41 5.66 -2.79
C ALA A 23 34.17 5.25 -1.34
N VAL A 24 33.74 6.19 -0.51
CA VAL A 24 33.18 5.89 0.80
C VAL A 24 31.81 5.27 0.53
N SER A 25 31.70 3.96 0.72
CA SER A 25 30.40 3.28 0.76
C SER A 25 29.62 3.90 1.91
N SER A 26 28.64 4.75 1.59
CA SER A 26 27.64 5.16 2.55
C SER A 26 26.88 3.89 2.94
N ARG A 27 26.99 3.51 4.22
CA ARG A 27 25.99 2.62 4.81
C ARG A 27 24.66 3.36 4.66
N VAL A 28 23.77 2.85 3.83
CA VAL A 28 22.36 3.24 3.85
C VAL A 28 21.88 2.86 5.24
N VAL A 29 21.74 3.83 6.13
CA VAL A 29 21.03 3.63 7.38
C VAL A 29 19.57 3.50 6.94
N ASN A 30 19.03 2.28 6.96
CA ASN A 30 17.59 2.06 6.79
C ASN A 30 16.89 2.70 7.98
N THR A 31 16.58 3.99 7.87
CA THR A 31 15.67 4.65 8.78
C THR A 31 14.26 4.25 8.38
N ASN A 32 13.52 3.66 9.32
CA ASN A 32 12.09 3.38 9.18
C ASN A 32 11.37 4.60 8.58
N ARG A 33 10.76 4.45 7.38
CA ARG A 33 10.08 5.57 6.73
C ARG A 33 8.64 5.62 7.20
N ILE A 34 8.18 6.81 7.57
CA ILE A 34 6.76 7.09 7.74
C ILE A 34 6.25 7.58 6.38
N ILE A 35 5.35 6.80 5.78
CA ILE A 35 4.74 7.05 4.48
C ILE A 35 3.31 7.53 4.75
N ASP A 36 3.11 8.84 4.77
CA ASP A 36 1.76 9.42 4.88
C ASP A 36 1.06 9.39 3.52
N PHE A 37 -0.10 8.74 3.45
CA PHE A 37 -0.78 8.46 2.19
C PHE A 37 -1.24 9.73 1.47
N GLU A 38 -1.69 10.76 2.19
CA GLU A 38 -2.05 12.06 1.60
C GLU A 38 -0.82 12.72 0.98
N THR A 39 0.30 12.71 1.70
CA THR A 39 1.55 13.37 1.28
C THR A 39 2.15 12.76 0.01
N ILE A 40 1.97 11.46 -0.21
CA ILE A 40 2.44 10.79 -1.43
C ILE A 40 1.44 10.86 -2.60
N GLY A 41 0.33 11.57 -2.44
CA GLY A 41 -0.62 11.87 -3.51
C GLY A 41 -2.01 11.25 -3.35
N GLY A 42 -2.32 10.63 -2.21
CA GLY A 42 -3.66 10.15 -1.90
C GLY A 42 -4.64 11.32 -1.85
N ILE A 43 -5.79 11.17 -2.51
CA ILE A 43 -6.81 12.21 -2.60
C ILE A 43 -7.91 11.91 -1.57
N PRO A 44 -8.01 12.68 -0.48
CA PRO A 44 -9.05 12.47 0.52
C PRO A 44 -10.37 13.14 0.12
N SER A 45 -11.47 12.62 0.66
CA SER A 45 -12.81 13.22 0.63
C SER A 45 -13.43 13.41 -0.77
N ASP A 46 -12.88 12.76 -1.80
CA ASP A 46 -13.46 12.69 -3.13
C ASP A 46 -13.84 11.24 -3.47
N SER A 47 -15.13 11.01 -3.70
CA SER A 47 -15.71 9.70 -4.02
C SER A 47 -15.86 9.44 -5.52
N SER A 48 -15.30 10.32 -6.37
CA SER A 48 -15.32 10.12 -7.81
C SER A 48 -14.63 8.81 -8.22
N LEU A 49 -15.08 8.21 -9.32
CA LEU A 49 -14.53 6.94 -9.81
C LEU A 49 -13.04 7.08 -10.17
N ASP A 50 -12.66 8.22 -10.76
CA ASP A 50 -11.26 8.52 -11.09
C ASP A 50 -10.38 8.55 -9.83
N THR A 51 -10.87 9.16 -8.74
CA THR A 51 -10.16 9.17 -7.46
C THR A 51 -10.09 7.78 -6.82
N CYS A 52 -11.16 6.99 -6.88
CA CYS A 52 -11.15 5.60 -6.40
C CYS A 52 -10.04 4.79 -7.08
N TRP A 53 -9.91 4.87 -8.41
CA TRP A 53 -8.86 4.19 -9.16
C TRP A 53 -7.47 4.76 -8.87
N ALA A 54 -7.33 6.09 -8.81
CA ALA A 54 -6.05 6.74 -8.54
C ALA A 54 -5.50 6.35 -7.16
N ASN A 55 -6.33 6.41 -6.12
CA ASN A 55 -5.95 6.00 -4.77
C ASN A 55 -5.63 4.50 -4.70
N SER A 56 -6.42 3.62 -5.33
CA SER A 56 -6.11 2.18 -5.34
C SER A 56 -4.80 1.86 -6.04
N HIS A 57 -4.51 2.54 -7.15
CA HIS A 57 -3.23 2.39 -7.85
C HIS A 57 -2.06 2.84 -6.98
N LEU A 58 -2.18 4.02 -6.35
CA LEU A 58 -1.17 4.56 -5.46
C LEU A 58 -0.93 3.64 -4.26
N LEU A 59 -1.98 3.08 -3.67
CA LEU A 59 -1.88 2.17 -2.53
C LEU A 59 -1.16 0.87 -2.91
N ASN A 60 -1.51 0.27 -4.04
CA ASN A 60 -0.82 -0.91 -4.58
C ASN A 60 0.66 -0.63 -4.88
N GLN A 61 0.97 0.51 -5.50
CA GLN A 61 2.35 0.93 -5.73
C GLN A 61 3.11 1.14 -4.42
N THR A 62 2.45 1.73 -3.42
CA THR A 62 3.04 1.95 -2.10
C THR A 62 3.43 0.63 -1.47
N PHE A 63 2.51 -0.34 -1.41
CA PHE A 63 2.81 -1.68 -0.89
C PHE A 63 3.98 -2.35 -1.63
N ALA A 64 4.03 -2.25 -2.96
CA ALA A 64 5.13 -2.82 -3.74
C ALA A 64 6.51 -2.19 -3.45
N LEU A 65 6.55 -0.96 -2.90
CA LEU A 65 7.77 -0.20 -2.61
C LEU A 65 8.12 -0.14 -1.13
N MET A 66 7.26 -0.66 -0.25
CA MET A 66 7.51 -0.72 1.19
C MET A 66 8.69 -1.65 1.49
N GLN A 67 9.48 -1.24 2.48
CA GLN A 67 10.67 -1.93 2.95
C GLN A 67 10.53 -2.21 4.44
N ASN A 68 11.35 -3.14 4.95
CA ASN A 68 11.36 -3.51 6.36
C ASN A 68 11.52 -2.27 7.24
N GLY A 69 10.61 -2.11 8.21
CA GLY A 69 10.54 -1.00 9.14
C GLY A 69 9.63 0.16 8.71
N ASP A 70 9.09 0.14 7.48
CA ASP A 70 8.20 1.20 7.02
C ASP A 70 6.83 1.18 7.73
N ILE A 71 6.27 2.37 7.88
CA ILE A 71 4.93 2.61 8.42
C ILE A 71 4.12 3.36 7.36
N LEU A 72 3.08 2.75 6.82
CA LEU A 72 2.06 3.43 6.01
C LEU A 72 1.02 4.04 6.95
N VAL A 73 0.75 5.34 6.80
CA VAL A 73 -0.23 6.07 7.62
C VAL A 73 -1.39 6.54 6.75
N ILE A 74 -2.60 6.12 7.12
CA ILE A 74 -3.86 6.69 6.62
C ILE A 74 -4.31 7.74 7.63
N THR A 75 -4.24 9.00 7.23
CA THR A 75 -4.35 10.16 8.11
C THR A 75 -5.72 10.26 8.80
N PHE A 76 -5.72 10.62 10.09
CA PHE A 76 -6.94 10.83 10.88
C PHE A 76 -7.91 11.85 10.25
N ASN A 77 -9.21 11.61 10.40
CA ASN A 77 -10.30 12.47 9.91
C ASN A 77 -10.28 12.68 8.38
N LYS A 78 -9.66 11.75 7.64
CA LYS A 78 -9.68 11.70 6.18
C LYS A 78 -10.31 10.39 5.73
N THR A 79 -11.07 10.47 4.65
CA THR A 79 -11.61 9.31 3.95
C THR A 79 -10.95 9.20 2.60
N PHE A 80 -10.26 8.10 2.34
CA PHE A 80 -9.73 7.79 1.03
C PHE A 80 -10.63 6.75 0.38
N TRP A 81 -11.20 7.12 -0.76
CA TRP A 81 -12.04 6.23 -1.54
C TRP A 81 -11.16 5.34 -2.41
N LEU A 82 -11.49 4.06 -2.46
CA LEU A 82 -10.74 3.01 -3.16
C LEU A 82 -11.67 2.23 -4.09
N MET A 83 -11.12 1.78 -5.21
CA MET A 83 -11.63 0.65 -5.96
C MET A 83 -11.09 -0.68 -5.40
N GLY A 84 -11.79 -1.78 -5.64
CA GLY A 84 -11.32 -3.14 -5.31
C GLY A 84 -10.00 -3.52 -5.98
N GLY A 85 -9.47 -4.69 -5.63
CA GLY A 85 -8.20 -5.20 -6.17
C GLY A 85 -6.98 -4.59 -5.49
N ILE A 86 -7.09 -4.20 -4.21
CA ILE A 86 -5.90 -3.85 -3.44
C ILE A 86 -5.13 -5.14 -3.15
N TYR A 87 -3.87 -5.18 -3.57
CA TYR A 87 -3.04 -6.36 -3.54
C TYR A 87 -1.65 -6.04 -3.02
N ALA A 88 -1.18 -6.87 -2.08
CA ALA A 88 0.21 -6.83 -1.64
C ALA A 88 0.74 -8.24 -1.41
N ARG A 89 2.02 -8.43 -1.73
CA ARG A 89 2.72 -9.69 -1.54
C ARG A 89 4.10 -9.46 -0.97
N GLY A 90 4.54 -10.31 -0.05
CA GLY A 90 5.92 -10.33 0.41
C GLY A 90 6.29 -9.16 1.32
N LEU A 91 5.31 -8.50 1.97
CA LEU A 91 5.60 -7.46 2.95
C LEU A 91 6.21 -8.10 4.20
N SER A 92 7.25 -7.46 4.73
CA SER A 92 7.93 -7.96 5.93
C SER A 92 8.29 -6.84 6.89
N TYR A 93 7.99 -7.01 8.17
CA TYR A 93 8.29 -6.03 9.22
C TYR A 93 7.74 -4.62 8.94
N VAL A 94 6.48 -4.53 8.51
CA VAL A 94 5.83 -3.24 8.21
C VAL A 94 4.60 -3.02 9.07
N THR A 95 4.28 -1.75 9.29
CA THR A 95 3.04 -1.33 9.97
C THR A 95 2.14 -0.60 8.99
N ILE A 96 0.88 -1.01 8.95
CA ILE A 96 -0.19 -0.35 8.21
C ILE A 96 -1.09 0.30 9.28
N GLN A 97 -0.87 1.59 9.50
CA GLN A 97 -1.56 2.40 10.49
C GLN A 97 -2.72 3.14 9.85
N ILE A 98 -3.93 2.76 10.22
CA ILE A 98 -5.18 3.31 9.72
C ILE A 98 -5.77 4.20 10.81
N ASP A 99 -5.53 5.51 10.74
CA ASP A 99 -6.14 6.47 11.67
C ASP A 99 -7.37 7.14 11.05
N GLY A 100 -7.48 7.13 9.72
CA GLY A 100 -8.63 7.60 8.96
C GLY A 100 -9.60 6.48 8.55
N ILE A 101 -10.21 6.69 7.38
CA ILE A 101 -11.16 5.77 6.76
C ILE A 101 -10.63 5.37 5.38
N LEU A 102 -10.48 4.06 5.15
CA LEU A 102 -10.36 3.49 3.81
C LEU A 102 -11.75 2.97 3.41
N LYS A 103 -12.36 3.58 2.41
CA LYS A 103 -13.73 3.25 1.98
C LYS A 103 -13.73 2.76 0.55
N PHE A 104 -14.34 1.61 0.28
CA PHE A 104 -14.48 1.08 -1.07
C PHE A 104 -15.68 1.68 -1.80
N SER A 105 -15.56 1.84 -3.11
CA SER A 105 -16.68 2.15 -4.00
C SER A 105 -17.73 1.04 -3.96
N ASP A 106 -18.99 1.40 -4.07
CA ASP A 106 -20.13 0.50 -4.17
C ASP A 106 -20.53 0.18 -5.62
N ASP A 107 -19.85 0.76 -6.62
CA ASP A 107 -20.17 0.58 -8.03
C ASP A 107 -19.72 -0.80 -8.55
N GLN A 108 -20.65 -1.74 -8.57
CA GLN A 108 -20.45 -3.11 -9.03
C GLN A 108 -20.17 -3.22 -10.54
N THR A 109 -20.57 -2.22 -11.32
CA THR A 109 -20.51 -2.27 -12.79
C THR A 109 -19.08 -2.11 -13.30
N VAL A 110 -18.27 -1.37 -12.55
CA VAL A 110 -16.86 -1.10 -12.83
C VAL A 110 -15.91 -1.83 -11.89
N TRP A 111 -16.44 -2.60 -10.92
CA TRP A 111 -15.63 -3.37 -9.98
C TRP A 111 -14.68 -4.33 -10.73
N PRO A 112 -13.38 -4.37 -10.36
CA PRO A 112 -12.40 -5.20 -11.05
C PRO A 112 -12.76 -6.68 -10.98
N ARG A 113 -12.62 -7.38 -12.12
CA ARG A 113 -12.91 -8.81 -12.27
C ARG A 113 -11.74 -9.53 -12.94
N ASP A 114 -11.54 -10.79 -12.59
CA ASP A 114 -10.62 -11.65 -13.34
C ASP A 114 -11.17 -11.85 -14.76
N PRO A 115 -10.37 -11.59 -15.81
CA PRO A 115 -10.86 -11.57 -17.19
C PRO A 115 -11.33 -12.95 -17.68
N LYS A 116 -10.87 -14.04 -17.07
CA LYS A 116 -11.19 -15.42 -17.49
C LYS A 116 -12.39 -15.98 -16.75
N THR A 117 -12.40 -15.82 -15.44
CA THR A 117 -13.39 -16.43 -14.53
C THR A 117 -14.55 -15.48 -14.22
N GLN A 118 -14.39 -14.18 -14.50
CA GLN A 118 -15.34 -13.12 -14.16
C GLN A 118 -15.59 -12.97 -12.65
N GLN A 119 -14.73 -13.58 -11.82
CA GLN A 119 -14.77 -13.41 -10.38
C GLN A 119 -14.35 -12.00 -10.01
N VAL A 120 -15.07 -11.38 -9.08
CA VAL A 120 -14.70 -10.09 -8.51
C VAL A 120 -13.37 -10.20 -7.77
N HIS A 121 -12.53 -9.18 -7.89
CA HIS A 121 -11.37 -9.07 -7.02
C HIS A 121 -11.81 -8.67 -5.62
N GLU A 122 -11.06 -9.10 -4.60
CA GLU A 122 -11.33 -8.72 -3.20
C GLU A 122 -11.14 -7.22 -2.98
N CYS A 123 -11.66 -6.70 -1.85
CA CYS A 123 -11.28 -5.36 -1.38
C CYS A 123 -9.76 -5.32 -1.11
N PHE A 124 -9.31 -6.12 -0.14
CA PHE A 124 -7.90 -6.39 0.13
C PHE A 124 -7.58 -7.88 -0.05
N PHE A 125 -6.56 -8.17 -0.84
CA PHE A 125 -5.94 -9.49 -0.95
C PHE A 125 -4.45 -9.40 -0.63
N PHE A 126 -4.03 -10.06 0.45
CA PHE A 126 -2.63 -10.12 0.86
C PHE A 126 -2.12 -11.55 0.88
N GLU A 127 -0.86 -11.74 0.50
CA GLU A 127 -0.21 -13.03 0.58
C GLU A 127 1.28 -12.93 0.96
N GLN A 128 1.83 -13.96 1.59
CA GLN A 128 3.25 -14.01 1.94
C GLN A 128 3.70 -12.84 2.85
N LEU A 129 2.89 -12.49 3.84
CA LEU A 129 3.25 -11.49 4.84
C LEU A 129 4.06 -12.12 5.98
N ASP A 130 5.01 -11.37 6.53
CA ASP A 130 5.80 -11.77 7.71
C ASP A 130 6.00 -10.57 8.67
N HIS A 131 5.61 -10.69 9.94
CA HIS A 131 5.72 -9.59 10.92
C HIS A 131 5.01 -8.30 10.46
N VAL A 132 3.76 -8.42 10.00
CA VAL A 132 2.94 -7.28 9.56
C VAL A 132 1.90 -6.92 10.60
N THR A 133 1.79 -5.62 10.89
CA THR A 133 0.80 -5.09 11.83
C THR A 133 -0.20 -4.19 11.12
N PHE A 134 -1.49 -4.48 11.27
CA PHE A 134 -2.60 -3.60 10.90
C PHE A 134 -3.12 -2.99 12.20
N THR A 135 -3.02 -1.67 12.34
CA THR A 135 -3.36 -0.99 13.61
C THR A 135 -3.93 0.39 13.39
N SER A 136 -4.33 1.03 14.49
CA SER A 136 -4.67 2.44 14.58
C SER A 136 -3.99 3.02 15.81
N SER A 137 -3.52 4.27 15.71
CA SER A 137 -2.88 5.00 16.81
C SER A 137 -3.87 5.86 17.61
N LEU A 138 -5.16 5.78 17.28
CA LEU A 138 -6.20 6.58 17.89
C LEU A 138 -6.37 6.29 19.40
N PRO A 139 -6.91 7.26 20.17
CA PRO A 139 -7.20 7.06 21.59
C PRO A 139 -8.14 5.87 21.81
N ALA A 140 -8.01 5.25 22.99
CA ALA A 140 -8.86 4.13 23.38
C ALA A 140 -10.36 4.46 23.23
N GLY A 141 -11.09 3.60 22.52
CA GLY A 141 -12.50 3.79 22.17
C GLY A 141 -12.75 4.33 20.75
N SER A 142 -11.71 4.83 20.08
CA SER A 142 -11.73 5.20 18.66
C SER A 142 -10.95 4.18 17.83
N LYS A 143 -11.33 3.98 16.56
CA LYS A 143 -10.72 2.98 15.67
C LYS A 143 -10.55 3.54 14.26
N GLY A 144 -9.49 3.09 13.60
CA GLY A 144 -9.37 3.21 12.15
C GLY A 144 -10.47 2.44 11.46
N VAL A 145 -10.94 2.88 10.30
CA VAL A 145 -12.08 2.23 9.63
C VAL A 145 -11.66 1.70 8.27
N ILE A 146 -12.02 0.44 8.02
CA ILE A 146 -12.07 -0.14 6.67
C ILE A 146 -13.54 -0.40 6.37
N ASP A 147 -14.10 0.33 5.42
CA ASP A 147 -15.52 0.26 5.05
C ASP A 147 -15.66 -0.29 3.63
N GLY A 148 -16.29 -1.46 3.51
CA GLY A 148 -16.46 -2.15 2.23
C GLY A 148 -17.60 -1.63 1.35
N SER A 149 -18.45 -0.73 1.87
CA SER A 149 -19.68 -0.28 1.20
C SER A 149 -20.53 -1.45 0.67
N GLY A 150 -20.63 -2.51 1.46
CA GLY A 150 -21.29 -3.77 1.13
C GLY A 150 -22.79 -3.69 0.85
N GLU A 151 -23.44 -2.56 1.17
CA GLU A 151 -24.89 -2.39 1.08
C GLU A 151 -25.48 -2.75 -0.28
N HIS A 152 -24.76 -2.42 -1.35
CA HIS A 152 -25.18 -2.72 -2.71
C HIS A 152 -24.98 -4.20 -3.09
N TRP A 153 -24.14 -4.95 -2.38
CA TRP A 153 -23.75 -6.32 -2.74
C TRP A 153 -24.67 -7.42 -2.19
N TRP A 154 -25.37 -7.15 -1.09
CA TRP A 154 -26.25 -8.12 -0.43
C TRP A 154 -27.75 -7.78 -0.53
N GLY A 155 -28.12 -6.79 -1.36
CA GLY A 155 -29.53 -6.49 -1.64
C GLY A 155 -30.25 -7.71 -2.23
N LEU A 156 -31.57 -7.84 -1.98
CA LEU A 156 -32.32 -9.04 -2.36
C LEU A 156 -32.27 -9.31 -3.87
N VAL A 157 -32.30 -8.27 -4.69
CA VAL A 157 -32.23 -8.38 -6.15
C VAL A 157 -30.83 -8.78 -6.57
N GLU A 158 -29.82 -8.15 -5.99
CA GLU A 158 -28.41 -8.37 -6.29
C GLU A 158 -27.99 -9.79 -5.90
N TYR A 159 -28.41 -10.26 -4.72
CA TYR A 159 -28.16 -11.63 -4.28
C TYR A 159 -28.65 -12.68 -5.29
N LEU A 160 -29.81 -12.47 -5.91
CA LEU A 160 -30.34 -13.37 -6.95
C LEU A 160 -29.54 -13.30 -8.27
N LEU A 161 -28.95 -12.14 -8.58
CA LEU A 161 -28.21 -11.90 -9.83
C LEU A 161 -26.75 -12.34 -9.77
N ILE A 162 -26.04 -12.05 -8.66
CA ILE A 162 -24.59 -12.25 -8.54
C ILE A 162 -24.20 -13.38 -7.58
N GLY A 163 -25.13 -13.84 -6.73
CA GLY A 163 -24.92 -14.94 -5.78
C GLY A 163 -23.71 -14.73 -4.87
N GLU A 164 -22.79 -15.70 -4.89
CA GLU A 164 -21.57 -15.70 -4.06
C GLU A 164 -20.40 -14.92 -4.69
N ASN A 165 -20.55 -14.37 -5.91
CA ASN A 165 -19.49 -13.62 -6.60
C ASN A 165 -19.38 -12.18 -6.05
N ARG A 166 -19.00 -12.05 -4.77
CA ARG A 166 -18.95 -10.81 -4.01
C ARG A 166 -17.59 -10.65 -3.32
N PRO A 167 -17.04 -9.42 -3.26
CA PRO A 167 -15.72 -9.20 -2.70
C PRO A 167 -15.72 -9.34 -1.18
N ARG A 168 -14.74 -10.06 -0.64
CA ARG A 168 -14.42 -10.11 0.78
C ARG A 168 -13.64 -8.84 1.15
N LEU A 169 -13.82 -8.40 2.39
CA LEU A 169 -13.23 -7.13 2.84
C LEU A 169 -11.73 -7.25 3.06
N LEU A 170 -11.28 -8.28 3.79
CA LEU A 170 -9.86 -8.52 4.05
C LEU A 170 -9.54 -10.01 3.93
N SER A 171 -8.72 -10.35 2.93
CA SER A 171 -8.25 -11.71 2.68
C SER A 171 -6.74 -11.80 2.82
N ILE A 172 -6.23 -12.69 3.67
CA ILE A 172 -4.81 -12.90 3.92
C ILE A 172 -4.48 -14.39 3.79
N TYR A 173 -3.44 -14.69 3.00
CA TYR A 173 -3.02 -16.05 2.68
C TYR A 173 -1.54 -16.29 2.99
N ASN A 174 -1.19 -17.52 3.36
CA ASN A 174 0.20 -18.02 3.43
C ASN A 174 1.16 -17.04 4.11
N SER A 175 0.87 -16.69 5.35
CA SER A 175 1.57 -15.61 6.07
C SER A 175 1.90 -16.02 7.49
N THR A 176 2.76 -15.27 8.15
CA THR A 176 3.17 -15.55 9.53
C THR A 176 3.35 -14.27 10.36
N ASN A 177 3.14 -14.36 11.67
CA ASN A 177 3.34 -13.28 12.63
C ASN A 177 2.54 -12.02 12.27
N LEU A 178 1.22 -12.13 12.31
CA LEU A 178 0.31 -11.04 12.00
C LEU A 178 -0.35 -10.50 13.26
N LEU A 179 -0.42 -9.18 13.35
CA LEU A 179 -1.21 -8.48 14.36
C LEU A 179 -2.26 -7.60 13.67
N VAL A 180 -3.51 -7.77 14.07
CA VAL A 180 -4.62 -6.90 13.64
C VAL A 180 -5.29 -6.33 14.89
N GLU A 181 -5.23 -5.03 15.07
CA GLU A 181 -5.80 -4.39 16.25
C GLU A 181 -6.36 -2.99 16.01
N ASN A 182 -7.22 -2.52 16.91
CA ASN A 182 -7.72 -1.13 16.94
C ASN A 182 -8.38 -0.64 15.64
N ILE A 183 -8.90 -1.56 14.82
CA ILE A 183 -9.61 -1.24 13.58
C ILE A 183 -11.08 -1.68 13.66
N LEU A 184 -11.93 -0.97 12.93
CA LEU A 184 -13.32 -1.32 12.66
C LEU A 184 -13.41 -1.81 11.21
N LEU A 185 -13.87 -3.04 11.05
CA LEU A 185 -14.19 -3.63 9.75
C LEU A 185 -15.70 -3.48 9.52
N LYS A 186 -16.06 -2.60 8.59
CA LYS A 186 -17.43 -2.13 8.40
C LYS A 186 -18.00 -2.50 7.03
N ASN A 187 -19.30 -2.83 6.98
CA ASN A 187 -20.09 -3.02 5.76
C ASN A 187 -19.39 -3.94 4.75
N SER A 188 -19.03 -5.15 5.16
CA SER A 188 -18.36 -6.09 4.25
C SER A 188 -19.31 -6.53 3.13
N PRO A 189 -18.88 -6.53 1.85
CA PRO A 189 -19.73 -7.02 0.76
C PRO A 189 -20.00 -8.53 0.82
N TYR A 190 -19.09 -9.27 1.47
CA TYR A 190 -19.20 -10.71 1.71
C TYR A 190 -18.57 -11.10 3.05
N TRP A 191 -17.52 -11.93 3.06
CA TRP A 191 -16.82 -12.27 4.29
C TRP A 191 -15.93 -11.10 4.74
N THR A 192 -16.03 -10.73 6.01
CA THR A 192 -15.31 -9.60 6.57
C THR A 192 -13.79 -9.84 6.67
N PHE A 193 -13.39 -11.01 7.18
CA PHE A 193 -11.98 -11.33 7.38
C PHE A 193 -11.75 -12.81 7.08
N LEU A 194 -10.87 -13.10 6.12
CA LEU A 194 -10.46 -14.45 5.76
C LEU A 194 -8.96 -14.59 5.97
N ALA A 195 -8.56 -15.45 6.89
CA ALA A 195 -7.18 -15.88 7.08
C ALA A 195 -7.05 -17.35 6.67
N ASN A 196 -6.20 -17.64 5.70
CA ASN A 196 -5.93 -19.00 5.25
C ASN A 196 -4.42 -19.29 5.26
N ASP A 197 -4.03 -20.45 5.80
CA ASP A 197 -2.63 -20.87 5.94
C ASP A 197 -1.77 -19.81 6.68
N ILE A 198 -2.22 -19.41 7.87
CA ILE A 198 -1.54 -18.40 8.69
C ILE A 198 -0.92 -19.04 9.94
N ALA A 199 0.37 -18.77 10.17
CA ALA A 199 1.04 -19.12 11.42
C ALA A 199 1.16 -17.89 12.33
N ASN A 200 0.68 -17.99 13.58
CA ASN A 200 0.73 -16.87 14.55
C ASN A 200 -0.04 -15.62 14.08
N LEU A 201 -1.36 -15.63 14.28
CA LEU A 201 -2.26 -14.50 14.04
C LEU A 201 -2.87 -14.07 15.38
N GLU A 202 -2.69 -12.81 15.74
CA GLU A 202 -3.37 -12.18 16.87
C GLU A 202 -4.34 -11.11 16.35
N ILE A 203 -5.59 -11.20 16.80
CA ILE A 203 -6.62 -10.18 16.55
C ILE A 203 -7.13 -9.71 17.91
N ARG A 204 -7.02 -8.41 18.20
CA ARG A 204 -7.49 -7.84 19.48
C ARG A 204 -8.00 -6.42 19.31
N TYR A 205 -8.96 -6.00 20.13
CA TYR A 205 -9.51 -4.65 20.07
C TYR A 205 -10.02 -4.24 18.68
N THR A 206 -10.47 -5.19 17.88
CA THR A 206 -11.05 -4.98 16.55
C THR A 206 -12.55 -5.25 16.61
N ASP A 207 -13.34 -4.40 15.96
CA ASP A 207 -14.78 -4.57 15.87
C ASP A 207 -15.19 -4.92 14.44
N VAL A 208 -16.31 -5.64 14.32
CA VAL A 208 -16.97 -5.93 13.04
C VAL A 208 -18.38 -5.36 13.10
N ASP A 209 -18.71 -4.54 12.12
CA ASP A 209 -20.05 -3.95 11.93
C ASP A 209 -20.52 -4.31 10.53
N ALA A 210 -21.48 -5.22 10.43
CA ALA A 210 -21.95 -5.76 9.16
C ALA A 210 -23.03 -4.87 8.56
#